data_AF-A0A7C8IB10-F1
#
_entry.id   AF-A0A7C8IB10-F1
#
_cell.length_a   1.000
_cell.length_b   1.000
_cell.length_c   1.000
_cell.angle_alpha   90.00
_cell.angle_beta   90.00
_cell.angle_gamma   90.00
#
_symmetry.space_group_name_H-M   'P 1'
#
loop_
_entity.id
_entity.type
_entity.pdbx_description
1 polymer ?
#
loop_
_entity_poly.entity_id
_entity_poly.type
_entity_poly.pdbx_seq_one_letter_code
_entity_poly.pdbx_strand_id
1 'polypeptide(L)'
;MKVIQNERSIQRERKFIQAMAGLNHSHLVKCLAGWTYDSKFYMIYELASCNLEEFMQDRMESHQPRGIAESMFVKQLCGLAAALRVIHCQGEDSEISKDTYLGVPRSDNKKTGYIHDLKPENILVFMSSETVQSFRISDFSCAKVVDFVASVSGKRRSHLTTSKSGTPIYRAPESMGGATSRPYDLWSLGCVYLELLVWFFDGYRALEVFRNERVELVHPHGAEDEGFYSMIDEGPDAKMRLRKPVLNKIEELSARSGGSLKEIVNIIPDLLKIAPEERLTATALVKKLRELNTGADLTFPSPSTTALLAPAPMTLPAPAEESDIEPNGFVVVEDYS
;
A
#
# COMPACT_ATOMS: atom_id res chain seq x y z
N MET A 1 7.01 -12.05 -10.29
CA MET A 1 7.63 -12.89 -9.24
C MET A 1 8.57 -12.00 -8.43
N LYS A 2 8.54 -12.11 -7.10
CA LYS A 2 9.40 -11.35 -6.17
C LYS A 2 10.32 -12.33 -5.44
N VAL A 3 11.58 -11.93 -5.22
CA VAL A 3 12.59 -12.75 -4.55
C VAL A 3 13.24 -11.95 -3.42
N ILE A 4 13.29 -12.51 -2.23
CA ILE A 4 13.93 -11.92 -1.04
C ILE A 4 15.02 -12.85 -0.55
N GLN A 5 16.20 -12.30 -0.26
CA GLN A 5 17.34 -13.05 0.27
C GLN A 5 17.70 -12.67 1.72
N ASN A 6 17.30 -11.49 2.19
CA ASN A 6 17.59 -11.06 3.56
C ASN A 6 16.68 -11.76 4.56
N GLU A 7 17.25 -12.47 5.52
CA GLU A 7 16.53 -13.31 6.48
C GLU A 7 15.49 -12.54 7.32
N ARG A 8 15.84 -11.34 7.84
CA ARG A 8 14.88 -10.50 8.58
C ARG A 8 13.71 -10.06 7.71
N SER A 9 13.98 -9.76 6.43
CA SER A 9 12.91 -9.43 5.46
C SER A 9 12.06 -10.65 5.12
N ILE A 10 12.65 -11.84 4.97
CA ILE A 10 11.91 -13.09 4.73
C ILE A 10 10.95 -13.38 5.88
N GLN A 11 11.41 -13.28 7.14
CA GLN A 11 10.56 -13.56 8.29
C GLN A 11 9.39 -12.58 8.39
N ARG A 12 9.62 -11.29 8.14
CA ARG A 12 8.55 -10.27 8.12
C ARG A 12 7.56 -10.54 7.00
N GLU A 13 8.04 -10.74 5.77
CA GLU A 13 7.19 -10.96 4.60
C GLU A 13 6.33 -12.22 4.78
N ARG A 14 6.89 -13.31 5.32
CA ARG A 14 6.14 -14.54 5.61
C ARG A 14 5.03 -14.30 6.62
N LYS A 15 5.33 -13.67 7.76
CA LYS A 15 4.31 -13.35 8.78
C LYS A 15 3.20 -12.48 8.20
N PHE A 16 3.59 -11.51 7.38
CA PHE A 16 2.65 -10.61 6.74
C PHE A 16 1.75 -11.36 5.74
N ILE A 17 2.32 -12.13 4.81
CA ILE A 17 1.55 -12.91 3.84
C ILE A 17 0.61 -13.89 4.53
N GLN A 18 1.06 -14.54 5.61
CA GLN A 18 0.20 -15.43 6.41
C GLN A 18 -0.96 -14.66 7.07
N ALA A 19 -0.73 -13.44 7.56
CA ALA A 19 -1.78 -12.58 8.10
C ALA A 19 -2.77 -12.14 7.01
N MET A 20 -2.28 -11.88 5.79
CA MET A 20 -3.08 -11.43 4.67
C MET A 20 -3.76 -12.55 3.87
N ALA A 21 -3.32 -13.80 4.00
CA ALA A 21 -3.82 -14.91 3.19
C ALA A 21 -5.35 -15.10 3.31
N GLY A 22 -5.94 -14.72 4.45
CA GLY A 22 -7.38 -14.74 4.66
C GLY A 22 -8.12 -13.47 4.23
N LEU A 23 -7.42 -12.40 3.84
CA LEU A 23 -8.03 -11.15 3.40
C LEU A 23 -8.26 -11.18 1.90
N ASN A 24 -9.52 -10.94 1.50
CA ASN A 24 -9.90 -10.87 0.10
C ASN A 24 -10.59 -9.53 -0.16
N HIS A 25 -10.00 -8.69 -1.00
CA HIS A 25 -10.58 -7.42 -1.43
C HIS A 25 -10.10 -7.11 -2.85
N SER A 26 -10.95 -6.50 -3.68
CA SER A 26 -10.64 -6.17 -5.09
C SER A 26 -9.48 -5.19 -5.26
N HIS A 27 -9.16 -4.43 -4.20
CA HIS A 27 -8.09 -3.43 -4.15
C HIS A 27 -6.87 -3.90 -3.32
N LEU A 28 -6.74 -5.21 -3.11
CA LEU A 28 -5.54 -5.84 -2.52
C LEU A 28 -4.96 -6.83 -3.53
N VAL A 29 -3.63 -6.78 -3.72
CA VAL A 29 -2.95 -7.74 -4.59
C VAL A 29 -2.88 -9.11 -3.92
N LYS A 30 -3.25 -10.17 -4.65
CA LYS A 30 -3.17 -11.54 -4.14
C LYS A 30 -1.79 -12.13 -4.36
N CYS A 31 -1.22 -12.65 -3.27
CA CYS A 31 -0.10 -13.59 -3.35
C CYS A 31 -0.66 -14.97 -3.68
N LEU A 32 -0.30 -15.51 -4.84
CA LEU A 32 -0.78 -16.80 -5.33
C LEU A 32 0.00 -17.97 -4.73
N ALA A 33 1.31 -17.78 -4.53
CA ALA A 33 2.18 -18.80 -3.95
C ALA A 33 3.42 -18.15 -3.33
N GLY A 34 3.96 -18.77 -2.28
CA GLY A 34 5.24 -18.40 -1.71
C GLY A 34 5.99 -19.64 -1.22
N TRP A 35 7.27 -19.76 -1.57
CA TRP A 35 8.11 -20.88 -1.18
C TRP A 35 9.54 -20.45 -0.95
N THR A 36 10.34 -21.32 -0.32
CA THR A 36 11.75 -21.04 -0.03
C THR A 36 12.61 -22.06 -0.74
N TYR A 37 13.63 -21.56 -1.42
CA TYR A 37 14.60 -22.38 -2.14
C TYR A 37 15.95 -21.69 -2.04
N ASP A 38 17.01 -22.43 -1.71
CA ASP A 38 18.38 -21.91 -1.62
C ASP A 38 18.51 -20.59 -0.81
N SER A 39 17.97 -20.58 0.41
CA SER A 39 17.96 -19.41 1.31
C SER A 39 17.29 -18.15 0.75
N LYS A 40 16.52 -18.28 -0.33
CA LYS A 40 15.71 -17.20 -0.93
C LYS A 40 14.24 -17.52 -0.78
N PHE A 41 13.45 -16.50 -0.45
CA PHE A 41 12.00 -16.58 -0.43
C PHE A 41 11.42 -16.02 -1.73
N TYR A 42 10.70 -16.88 -2.45
CA TYR A 42 10.08 -16.58 -3.73
C TYR A 42 8.59 -16.39 -3.52
N MET A 43 8.01 -15.41 -4.21
CA MET A 43 6.59 -15.13 -4.17
C MET A 43 6.06 -14.84 -5.58
N ILE A 44 4.93 -15.46 -5.89
CA ILE A 44 4.17 -15.22 -7.11
C ILE A 44 2.92 -14.43 -6.71
N TYR A 45 2.69 -13.35 -7.43
CA TYR A 45 1.50 -12.50 -7.30
C TYR A 45 0.73 -12.50 -8.62
N GLU A 46 -0.51 -12.01 -8.57
CA GLU A 46 -1.22 -11.61 -9.77
C GLU A 46 -0.37 -10.62 -10.59
N LEU A 47 -0.36 -10.79 -11.91
CA LEU A 47 0.36 -9.90 -12.82
C LEU A 47 -0.45 -8.61 -13.01
N ALA A 48 0.10 -7.49 -12.52
CA ALA A 48 -0.42 -6.17 -12.81
C ALA A 48 0.15 -5.64 -14.14
N SER A 49 -0.49 -4.61 -14.69
CA SER A 49 -0.02 -3.95 -15.91
C SER A 49 1.20 -3.07 -15.65
N CYS A 50 1.18 -2.30 -14.56
CA CYS A 50 2.27 -1.43 -14.09
C CYS A 50 2.02 -1.00 -12.63
N ASN A 51 2.92 -0.22 -12.03
CA ASN A 51 2.63 0.49 -10.78
C ASN A 51 2.01 1.87 -11.04
N LEU A 52 1.48 2.52 -10.00
CA LEU A 52 0.75 3.78 -10.13
C LEU A 52 1.64 4.95 -10.54
N GLU A 53 2.92 4.98 -10.13
CA GLU A 53 3.86 6.01 -10.58
C GLU A 53 4.10 5.89 -12.09
N GLU A 54 4.41 4.69 -12.57
CA GLU A 54 4.57 4.40 -14.01
C GLU A 54 3.28 4.74 -14.79
N PHE A 55 2.12 4.39 -14.25
CA PHE A 55 0.83 4.69 -14.85
C PHE A 55 0.57 6.20 -14.96
N MET A 56 0.98 6.98 -13.95
CA MET A 56 0.85 8.43 -13.98
C MET A 56 1.83 9.07 -14.99
N GLN A 57 3.05 8.54 -15.08
CA GLN A 57 4.11 8.99 -16.01
C GLN A 57 3.74 8.76 -17.47
N ASP A 58 3.24 7.57 -17.83
CA ASP A 58 2.97 7.19 -19.23
C ASP A 58 1.93 8.07 -19.92
N ARG A 59 1.10 8.80 -19.16
CA ARG A 59 0.03 9.68 -19.67
C ARG A 59 0.39 11.17 -19.71
N MET A 60 1.69 11.49 -19.76
CA MET A 60 2.25 12.86 -19.74
C MET A 60 1.68 13.83 -20.79
N GLU A 61 1.11 13.37 -21.90
CA GLU A 61 0.80 14.21 -23.07
C GLU A 61 -0.68 14.59 -23.24
N SER A 62 -1.61 13.93 -22.55
CA SER A 62 -3.04 14.17 -22.72
C SER A 62 -3.62 15.03 -21.59
N HIS A 63 -4.15 16.22 -21.92
CA HIS A 63 -4.80 17.17 -21.00
C HIS A 63 -6.09 16.65 -20.32
N GLN A 64 -6.44 15.39 -20.59
CA GLN A 64 -7.37 14.57 -19.82
C GLN A 64 -6.81 13.14 -19.88
N PRO A 65 -6.73 12.40 -18.77
CA PRO A 65 -6.33 11.00 -18.82
C PRO A 65 -7.39 10.23 -19.64
N ARG A 66 -7.16 10.08 -20.95
CA ARG A 66 -8.02 9.32 -21.86
C ARG A 66 -8.11 7.88 -21.33
N GLY A 67 -9.15 7.57 -20.56
CA GLY A 67 -9.39 6.20 -20.07
C GLY A 67 -9.91 6.06 -18.64
N ILE A 68 -9.97 7.12 -17.83
CA ILE A 68 -10.62 7.05 -16.51
C ILE A 68 -11.71 8.12 -16.40
N ALA A 69 -12.96 7.70 -16.45
CA ALA A 69 -14.08 8.56 -16.08
C ALA A 69 -13.99 8.97 -14.60
N GLU A 70 -14.44 10.16 -14.23
CA GLU A 70 -14.47 10.64 -12.84
C GLU A 70 -15.07 9.59 -11.88
N SER A 71 -16.19 8.98 -12.26
CA SER A 71 -16.84 7.94 -11.46
C SER A 71 -15.96 6.72 -11.24
N MET A 72 -15.16 6.31 -12.23
CA MET A 72 -14.21 5.21 -12.09
C MET A 72 -13.03 5.62 -11.19
N PHE A 73 -12.53 6.84 -11.31
CA PHE A 73 -11.44 7.34 -10.46
C PHE A 73 -11.87 7.41 -9.00
N VAL A 74 -13.04 7.99 -8.72
CA VAL A 74 -13.67 8.01 -7.39
C VAL A 74 -13.82 6.59 -6.83
N LYS A 75 -14.27 5.63 -7.66
CA LYS A 75 -14.36 4.21 -7.25
C LYS A 75 -13.01 3.63 -6.85
N GLN A 76 -11.92 3.99 -7.54
CA GLN A 76 -10.58 3.54 -7.15
C GLN A 76 -10.14 4.10 -5.81
N LEU A 77 -10.33 5.40 -5.55
CA LEU A 77 -10.01 6.00 -4.26
C LEU A 77 -10.84 5.33 -3.14
N CYS A 78 -12.15 5.19 -3.32
CA CYS A 78 -13.00 4.47 -2.36
C CYS A 78 -12.52 3.03 -2.10
N GLY A 79 -12.09 2.34 -3.15
CA GLY A 79 -11.56 0.98 -3.06
C GLY A 79 -10.24 0.86 -2.29
N LEU A 80 -9.33 1.83 -2.46
CA LEU A 80 -8.08 1.89 -1.68
C LEU A 80 -8.36 2.10 -0.20
N ALA A 81 -9.26 3.02 0.16
CA ALA A 81 -9.70 3.20 1.55
C ALA A 81 -10.34 1.93 2.13
N ALA A 82 -11.19 1.24 1.35
CA ALA A 82 -11.84 0.01 1.77
C ALA A 82 -10.82 -1.14 1.99
N ALA A 83 -9.85 -1.29 1.09
CA ALA A 83 -8.75 -2.23 1.25
C ALA A 83 -7.93 -1.96 2.51
N LEU A 84 -7.60 -0.68 2.77
CA LEU A 84 -6.84 -0.31 3.95
C LEU A 84 -7.62 -0.59 5.24
N ARG A 85 -8.94 -0.33 5.25
CA ARG A 85 -9.80 -0.70 6.37
C ARG A 85 -9.79 -2.21 6.63
N VAL A 86 -9.89 -3.03 5.57
CA VAL A 86 -9.81 -4.50 5.70
C VAL A 86 -8.50 -4.94 6.36
N ILE A 87 -7.38 -4.27 6.05
CA ILE A 87 -6.09 -4.53 6.70
C ILE A 87 -6.09 -4.12 8.18
N HIS A 88 -6.65 -2.95 8.49
CA HIS A 88 -6.65 -2.38 9.85
C HIS A 88 -7.57 -3.12 10.82
N CYS A 89 -8.68 -3.67 10.31
CA CYS A 89 -9.80 -4.17 11.09
C CYS A 89 -9.99 -5.70 10.99
N GLN A 90 -8.92 -6.49 10.77
CA GLN A 90 -9.06 -7.94 10.59
C GLN A 90 -9.76 -8.56 11.83
N GLY A 91 -11.00 -9.01 11.65
CA GLY A 91 -11.84 -9.56 12.73
C GLY A 91 -12.89 -8.63 13.35
N GLU A 92 -13.10 -7.42 12.83
CA GLU A 92 -14.20 -6.53 13.30
C GLU A 92 -15.55 -6.79 12.60
N ASP A 93 -15.57 -7.47 11.44
CA ASP A 93 -16.81 -7.77 10.69
C ASP A 93 -17.53 -9.05 11.15
N SER A 94 -17.10 -9.70 12.23
CA SER A 94 -17.83 -10.82 12.84
C SER A 94 -18.97 -10.35 13.75
N GLU A 95 -19.90 -9.56 13.21
CA GLU A 95 -21.21 -9.30 13.85
C GLU A 95 -22.25 -10.42 13.57
N ILE A 96 -21.81 -11.62 13.20
CA ILE A 96 -22.69 -12.78 13.00
C ILE A 96 -22.10 -14.00 13.71
N SER A 97 -22.26 -14.06 15.02
CA SER A 97 -22.34 -15.27 15.85
C SER A 97 -22.77 -14.88 17.26
N LYS A 98 -24.00 -14.38 17.41
CA LYS A 98 -24.65 -14.24 18.74
C LYS A 98 -25.17 -15.57 19.29
N ASP A 99 -24.90 -16.69 18.61
CA ASP A 99 -25.29 -18.02 19.04
C ASP A 99 -24.07 -18.91 19.26
N THR A 100 -23.45 -18.80 20.43
CA THR A 100 -22.90 -20.01 21.06
C THR A 100 -22.94 -19.85 22.57
N TYR A 101 -23.83 -20.64 23.16
CA TYR A 101 -23.97 -20.83 24.59
C TYR A 101 -22.64 -21.28 25.22
N LEU A 102 -22.42 -20.89 26.47
CA LEU A 102 -21.25 -21.07 27.35
C LEU A 102 -20.13 -20.01 27.23
N GLY A 103 -20.13 -19.10 28.20
CA GLY A 103 -19.13 -18.06 28.43
C GLY A 103 -17.74 -18.59 28.78
N VAL A 104 -17.02 -19.06 27.77
CA VAL A 104 -15.57 -19.09 27.78
C VAL A 104 -15.09 -17.81 27.08
N PRO A 105 -14.27 -16.96 27.71
CA PRO A 105 -13.65 -15.85 27.00
C PRO A 105 -12.73 -16.45 25.93
N ARG A 106 -13.16 -16.47 24.67
CA ARG A 106 -12.24 -16.65 23.56
C ARG A 106 -11.32 -15.43 23.54
N SER A 107 -10.08 -15.63 23.96
CA SER A 107 -8.97 -14.73 23.63
C SER A 107 -8.70 -14.84 22.13
N ASP A 108 -9.65 -14.45 21.29
CA ASP A 108 -9.42 -14.27 19.87
C ASP A 108 -8.54 -13.03 19.75
N ASN A 109 -7.23 -13.26 19.68
CA ASN A 109 -6.24 -12.23 19.41
C ASN A 109 -6.64 -11.53 18.11
N LYS A 110 -7.31 -10.38 18.21
CA LYS A 110 -7.71 -9.52 17.09
C LYS A 110 -6.49 -9.29 16.22
N LYS A 111 -6.47 -9.89 15.03
CA LYS A 111 -5.36 -9.71 14.09
C LYS A 111 -5.50 -8.31 13.53
N THR A 112 -4.55 -7.43 13.82
CA THR A 112 -4.55 -6.07 13.25
C THR A 112 -3.32 -5.94 12.37
N GLY A 113 -3.49 -5.35 11.19
CA GLY A 113 -2.43 -5.14 10.21
C GLY A 113 -2.17 -3.66 9.96
N TYR A 114 -1.01 -3.38 9.37
CA TYR A 114 -0.59 -2.06 8.88
C TYR A 114 0.44 -2.23 7.76
N ILE A 115 0.60 -1.22 6.89
CA ILE A 115 1.41 -1.32 5.66
C ILE A 115 2.74 -0.58 5.79
N HIS A 116 2.72 0.64 6.34
CA HIS A 116 3.85 1.57 6.55
C HIS A 116 4.62 2.06 5.32
N ASP A 117 4.28 1.59 4.12
CA ASP A 117 4.94 2.02 2.87
C ASP A 117 3.91 2.24 1.77
N LEU A 118 2.79 2.90 2.09
CA LEU A 118 1.83 3.27 1.06
C LEU A 118 2.38 4.45 0.26
N LYS A 119 2.60 4.21 -1.03
CA LYS A 119 3.13 5.17 -2.01
C LYS A 119 2.74 4.72 -3.42
N PRO A 120 2.84 5.59 -4.45
CA PRO A 120 2.44 5.24 -5.80
C PRO A 120 3.12 3.98 -6.35
N GLU A 121 4.42 3.79 -6.08
CA GLU A 121 5.18 2.62 -6.56
C GLU A 121 4.68 1.30 -5.96
N ASN A 122 4.00 1.36 -4.81
CA ASN A 122 3.43 0.21 -4.12
C ASN A 122 1.93 0.04 -4.39
N ILE A 123 1.33 0.85 -5.26
CA ILE A 123 -0.04 0.64 -5.73
C ILE A 123 0.03 0.15 -7.17
N LEU A 124 -0.48 -1.04 -7.44
CA LEU A 124 -0.47 -1.63 -8.77
C LEU A 124 -1.73 -1.29 -9.54
N VAL A 125 -1.59 -1.08 -10.84
CA VAL A 125 -2.69 -0.80 -11.75
C VAL A 125 -2.97 -2.04 -12.58
N PHE A 126 -4.23 -2.51 -12.50
CA PHE A 126 -4.75 -3.58 -13.33
C PHE A 126 -5.59 -2.98 -14.43
N MET A 127 -5.18 -3.21 -15.67
CA MET A 127 -5.88 -2.73 -16.86
C MET A 127 -6.43 -3.91 -17.67
N SER A 128 -7.57 -3.68 -18.31
CA SER A 128 -8.08 -4.54 -19.38
C SER A 128 -8.15 -3.71 -20.65
N SER A 129 -7.32 -4.05 -21.63
CA SER A 129 -7.06 -3.19 -22.78
C SER A 129 -6.63 -1.79 -22.31
N GLU A 130 -7.33 -0.72 -22.71
CA GLU A 130 -7.02 0.66 -22.31
C GLU A 130 -7.83 1.16 -21.10
N THR A 131 -8.61 0.28 -20.46
CA THR A 131 -9.48 0.65 -19.34
C THR A 131 -8.92 0.20 -18.00
N VAL A 132 -8.87 1.12 -17.03
CA VAL A 132 -8.46 0.82 -15.66
C VAL A 132 -9.55 0.02 -14.96
N GLN A 133 -9.20 -1.17 -14.48
CA GLN A 133 -10.11 -2.04 -13.73
C GLN A 133 -9.99 -1.75 -12.23
N SER A 134 -8.77 -1.80 -11.70
CA SER A 134 -8.54 -1.59 -10.27
C SER A 134 -7.15 -1.07 -9.95
N PHE A 135 -7.07 -0.17 -8.98
CA PHE A 135 -5.84 0.09 -8.22
C PHE A 135 -5.77 -0.89 -7.05
N ARG A 136 -4.64 -1.56 -6.86
CA ARG A 136 -4.49 -2.54 -5.78
C ARG A 136 -3.28 -2.22 -4.94
N ILE A 137 -3.47 -2.13 -3.63
CA ILE A 137 -2.34 -1.96 -2.72
C ILE A 137 -1.51 -3.24 -2.79
N SER A 138 -0.23 -3.03 -3.03
CA SER A 138 0.78 -4.05 -3.18
C SER A 138 1.98 -3.70 -2.29
N ASP A 139 2.92 -4.63 -2.27
CA ASP A 139 4.17 -4.52 -1.56
C ASP A 139 4.07 -4.38 -0.04
N PHE A 140 4.41 -5.50 0.59
CA PHE A 140 4.47 -5.67 2.02
C PHE A 140 5.91 -5.63 2.55
N SER A 141 6.89 -5.30 1.68
CA SER A 141 8.32 -5.46 1.99
C SER A 141 9.01 -4.27 2.65
N CYS A 142 8.27 -3.20 2.98
CA CYS A 142 8.85 -2.02 3.61
C CYS A 142 8.30 -1.71 5.00
N ALA A 143 8.01 -2.74 5.80
CA ALA A 143 8.14 -2.61 7.25
C ALA A 143 9.62 -2.42 7.64
N LYS A 144 10.34 -1.44 7.08
CA LYS A 144 11.79 -1.24 7.26
C LYS A 144 12.09 -0.79 8.69
N VAL A 145 12.90 -1.63 9.34
CA VAL A 145 13.86 -1.28 10.39
C VAL A 145 14.59 0.00 9.98
N VAL A 146 14.56 0.98 10.87
CA VAL A 146 15.46 2.13 10.85
C VAL A 146 16.85 1.61 11.22
N ASP A 147 17.61 1.11 10.24
CA ASP A 147 19.04 0.87 10.44
C ASP A 147 19.78 2.17 10.12
N PHE A 148 20.25 2.81 11.18
CA PHE A 148 21.07 4.01 11.23
C PHE A 148 22.47 3.71 10.64
N VAL A 149 22.58 3.44 9.34
CA VAL A 149 23.88 3.32 8.64
C VAL A 149 23.77 3.87 7.23
N ALA A 150 23.42 5.15 7.10
CA ALA A 150 23.48 5.89 5.84
C ALA A 150 24.52 7.02 5.86
N SER A 151 25.55 6.93 6.71
CA SER A 151 26.61 7.95 6.79
C SER A 151 28.00 7.50 6.35
N VAL A 152 28.28 6.22 5.99
CA VAL A 152 29.69 5.81 5.73
C VAL A 152 29.96 4.93 4.51
N SER A 153 28.99 4.40 3.78
CA SER A 153 29.31 3.50 2.65
C SER A 153 28.52 3.80 1.40
N GLY A 154 29.08 4.67 0.55
CA GLY A 154 28.67 4.78 -0.84
C GLY A 154 28.68 3.42 -1.52
N LYS A 155 27.60 3.12 -2.25
CA LYS A 155 27.26 1.86 -2.96
C LYS A 155 26.58 0.78 -2.12
N ARG A 156 25.24 0.88 -1.99
CA ARG A 156 24.30 -0.20 -2.33
C ARG A 156 22.98 0.40 -2.82
N ARG A 157 22.62 0.09 -4.07
CA ARG A 157 21.32 0.40 -4.68
C ARG A 157 20.23 -0.45 -4.01
N SER A 158 19.73 -0.03 -2.86
CA SER A 158 18.33 -0.34 -2.53
C SER A 158 17.46 0.50 -3.45
N HIS A 159 16.34 -0.02 -3.94
CA HIS A 159 15.33 0.69 -4.71
C HIS A 159 14.87 1.95 -3.95
N LEU A 160 15.64 3.02 -4.16
CA LEU A 160 15.54 4.30 -3.50
C LEU A 160 14.29 4.95 -4.06
N THR A 161 13.40 5.32 -3.15
CA THR A 161 12.64 6.57 -3.30
C THR A 161 13.66 7.61 -3.74
N THR A 162 13.61 8.04 -4.99
CA THR A 162 14.45 9.13 -5.50
C THR A 162 13.94 10.45 -4.93
N SER A 163 13.97 10.59 -3.61
CA SER A 163 13.95 11.90 -2.97
C SER A 163 15.37 12.45 -3.01
N LYS A 164 15.49 13.76 -3.18
CA LYS A 164 16.78 14.47 -3.27
C LYS A 164 17.71 14.23 -2.06
N SER A 165 17.17 13.72 -0.96
CA SER A 165 17.87 13.49 0.32
C SER A 165 17.74 12.07 0.89
N GLY A 166 17.06 11.13 0.22
CA GLY A 166 16.86 9.77 0.73
C GLY A 166 15.80 9.62 1.84
N THR A 167 15.12 10.72 2.22
CA THR A 167 13.96 10.70 3.14
C THR A 167 12.71 10.15 2.43
N PRO A 168 11.92 9.24 3.04
CA PRO A 168 10.69 8.75 2.40
C PRO A 168 9.61 9.82 2.38
N ILE A 169 9.17 10.22 1.18
CA ILE A 169 8.28 11.38 0.94
C ILE A 169 6.89 11.22 1.59
N TYR A 170 6.36 10.00 1.61
CA TYR A 170 5.00 9.68 2.09
C TYR A 170 4.95 9.35 3.59
N ARG A 171 6.06 9.50 4.31
CA ARG A 171 6.18 9.12 5.72
C ARG A 171 5.42 10.10 6.62
N ALA A 172 4.73 9.56 7.63
CA ALA A 172 3.99 10.36 8.59
C ALA A 172 4.89 11.10 9.60
N PRO A 173 4.46 12.24 10.15
CA PRO A 173 5.23 13.03 11.11
C PRO A 173 5.65 12.25 12.36
N GLU A 174 4.77 11.39 12.87
CA GLU A 174 5.00 10.58 14.08
C GLU A 174 6.03 9.44 13.90
N SER A 175 6.52 9.22 12.68
CA SER A 175 7.55 8.21 12.37
C SER A 175 8.85 8.40 13.15
N MET A 176 9.13 9.63 13.60
CA MET A 176 10.28 9.95 14.45
C MET A 176 10.06 9.55 15.91
N GLY A 177 8.81 9.34 16.34
CA GLY A 177 8.41 9.08 17.74
C GLY A 177 7.81 7.69 18.02
N GLY A 178 7.66 6.82 17.01
CA GLY A 178 7.45 5.38 17.20
C GLY A 178 6.08 4.88 17.67
N ALA A 179 5.02 5.70 17.69
CA ALA A 179 3.83 5.36 18.49
C ALA A 179 2.59 4.81 17.76
N THR A 180 2.35 5.01 16.45
CA THR A 180 1.10 4.49 15.85
C THR A 180 1.22 4.08 14.38
N SER A 181 0.77 2.86 14.06
CA SER A 181 0.92 2.30 12.72
C SER A 181 -0.25 2.56 11.77
N ARG A 182 -1.47 2.62 12.31
CA ARG A 182 -2.69 2.83 11.53
C ARG A 182 -2.82 4.29 11.06
N PRO A 183 -2.69 5.31 11.93
CA PRO A 183 -2.66 6.70 11.49
C PRO A 183 -1.57 6.97 10.45
N TYR A 184 -0.41 6.32 10.56
CA TYR A 184 0.67 6.43 9.58
C TYR A 184 0.20 6.05 8.17
N ASP A 185 -0.50 4.92 8.03
CA ASP A 185 -1.03 4.49 6.73
C ASP A 185 -2.05 5.51 6.18
N LEU A 186 -2.85 6.14 7.04
CA LEU A 186 -3.83 7.16 6.63
C LEU A 186 -3.17 8.47 6.20
N TRP A 187 -2.06 8.85 6.82
CA TRP A 187 -1.24 9.96 6.34
C TRP A 187 -0.69 9.66 4.94
N SER A 188 -0.10 8.49 4.78
CA SER A 188 0.47 8.03 3.52
C SER A 188 -0.59 8.00 2.42
N LEU A 189 -1.81 7.54 2.76
CA LEU A 189 -2.98 7.54 1.87
C LEU A 189 -3.41 8.96 1.50
N GLY A 190 -3.42 9.90 2.46
CA GLY A 190 -3.72 11.31 2.23
C GLY A 190 -2.73 11.95 1.25
N CYS A 191 -1.44 11.64 1.38
CA CYS A 191 -0.40 12.09 0.47
C CYS A 191 -0.64 11.55 -0.95
N VAL A 192 -0.90 10.24 -1.07
CA VAL A 192 -1.21 9.58 -2.35
C VAL A 192 -2.48 10.15 -2.98
N TYR A 193 -3.54 10.40 -2.20
CA TYR A 193 -4.78 11.00 -2.70
C TYR A 193 -4.55 12.38 -3.28
N LEU A 194 -3.79 13.23 -2.58
CA LEU A 194 -3.52 14.57 -3.05
C LEU A 194 -2.74 14.54 -4.37
N GLU A 195 -1.70 13.71 -4.49
CA GLU A 195 -0.96 13.58 -5.75
C GLU A 195 -1.81 13.01 -6.89
N LEU A 196 -2.62 11.99 -6.61
CA LEU A 196 -3.54 11.42 -7.59
C LEU A 196 -4.57 12.44 -8.09
N LEU A 197 -5.06 13.31 -7.20
CA LEU A 197 -6.01 14.37 -7.58
C LEU A 197 -5.32 15.43 -8.44
N VAL A 198 -4.12 15.88 -8.09
CA VAL A 198 -3.34 16.79 -8.94
C VAL A 198 -3.10 16.18 -10.32
N TRP A 199 -2.67 14.92 -10.37
CA TRP A 199 -2.48 14.20 -11.63
C TRP A 199 -3.79 14.04 -12.41
N PHE A 200 -4.89 13.70 -11.75
CA PHE A 200 -6.18 13.48 -12.41
C PHE A 200 -6.71 14.77 -13.05
N PHE A 201 -6.57 15.91 -12.37
CA PHE A 201 -7.05 17.19 -12.89
C PHE A 201 -6.11 17.85 -13.90
N ASP A 202 -4.79 17.81 -13.67
CA ASP A 202 -3.83 18.64 -14.41
C ASP A 202 -2.73 17.84 -15.13
N GLY A 203 -2.71 16.52 -14.97
CA GLY A 203 -1.73 15.63 -15.58
C GLY A 203 -0.39 15.58 -14.84
N TYR A 204 0.53 14.77 -15.39
CA TYR A 204 1.80 14.44 -14.72
C TYR A 204 2.75 15.64 -14.58
N ARG A 205 2.82 16.53 -15.58
CA ARG A 205 3.69 17.72 -15.50
C ARG A 205 3.31 18.63 -14.34
N ALA A 206 2.02 18.81 -14.09
CA ALA A 206 1.53 19.59 -12.95
C ALA A 206 1.82 18.89 -11.62
N LEU A 207 1.75 17.56 -11.57
CA LEU A 207 2.18 16.77 -10.41
C LEU A 207 3.69 16.97 -10.14
N GLU A 208 4.54 16.98 -11.17
CA GLU A 208 5.98 17.25 -11.01
C GLU A 208 6.25 18.68 -10.51
N VAL A 209 5.52 19.67 -11.03
CA VAL A 209 5.60 21.05 -10.51
C VAL A 209 5.20 21.07 -9.04
N PHE A 210 4.07 20.46 -8.68
CA PHE A 210 3.61 20.38 -7.30
C PHE A 210 4.62 19.66 -6.37
N ARG A 211 5.27 18.58 -6.82
CA ARG A 211 6.35 17.90 -6.08
C ARG A 211 7.54 18.82 -5.83
N ASN A 212 7.96 19.56 -6.86
CA ASN A 212 9.07 20.52 -6.74
C ASN A 212 8.72 21.73 -5.87
N GLU A 213 7.49 22.24 -5.92
CA GLU A 213 7.03 23.33 -5.05
C GLU A 213 7.10 22.96 -3.57
N ARG A 214 6.93 21.67 -3.24
CA ARG A 214 7.05 21.18 -1.86
C ARG A 214 8.48 21.16 -1.34
N VAL A 215 9.52 21.37 -2.15
CA VAL A 215 10.91 21.32 -1.67
C VAL A 215 11.16 22.37 -0.59
N GLU A 216 11.46 21.92 0.62
CA GLU A 216 11.76 22.74 1.80
C GLU A 216 12.69 21.94 2.73
N LEU A 217 13.43 22.64 3.59
CA LEU A 217 14.19 22.03 4.68
C LEU A 217 13.25 21.27 5.62
N VAL A 218 13.63 20.04 6.00
CA VAL A 218 12.82 19.20 6.89
C VAL A 218 12.74 19.78 8.32
N HIS A 219 13.83 20.39 8.79
CA HIS A 219 13.94 21.13 10.05
C HIS A 219 14.97 22.27 9.90
N PRO A 220 15.09 23.22 10.85
CA PRO A 220 15.92 24.42 10.72
C PRO A 220 17.39 24.26 10.27
N HIS A 221 17.99 23.07 10.31
CA HIS A 221 19.31 22.78 9.71
C HIS A 221 19.35 21.41 8.99
N GLY A 222 18.20 20.92 8.55
CA GLY A 222 18.05 19.59 7.95
C GLY A 222 18.41 19.54 6.47
N ALA A 223 18.25 18.35 5.89
CA ALA A 223 18.24 18.22 4.43
C ALA A 223 16.93 18.77 3.85
N GLU A 224 16.96 19.17 2.58
CA GLU A 224 15.74 19.43 1.81
C GLU A 224 15.12 18.12 1.32
N ASP A 225 13.80 18.04 1.31
CA ASP A 225 13.08 16.96 0.65
C ASP A 225 11.76 17.46 0.05
N GLU A 226 10.96 16.58 -0.55
CA GLU A 226 9.68 16.89 -1.19
C GLU A 226 8.47 16.46 -0.34
N GLY A 227 8.69 16.31 0.98
CA GLY A 227 7.69 15.87 1.95
C GLY A 227 6.49 16.82 2.09
N PHE A 228 5.47 16.35 2.81
CA PHE A 228 4.22 17.09 3.00
C PHE A 228 4.22 18.00 4.25
N TYR A 229 5.21 17.85 5.12
CA TYR A 229 5.35 18.61 6.37
C TYR A 229 6.80 19.07 6.58
N SER A 230 6.98 20.06 7.45
CA SER A 230 8.29 20.48 7.96
C SER A 230 8.21 20.76 9.46
N MET A 231 9.34 20.62 10.16
CA MET A 231 9.49 21.05 11.54
C MET A 231 9.75 22.56 11.56
N ILE A 232 9.06 23.26 12.44
CA ILE A 232 9.20 24.70 12.64
C ILE A 232 10.47 25.00 13.46
N ASP A 233 10.70 24.20 14.49
CA ASP A 233 11.78 24.38 15.47
C ASP A 233 12.56 23.06 15.67
N GLU A 234 13.70 23.12 16.35
CA GLU A 234 14.48 21.94 16.75
C GLU A 234 14.30 21.64 18.24
N GLY A 235 14.19 20.36 18.60
CA GLY A 235 14.09 19.91 19.99
C GLY A 235 13.03 18.83 20.21
N PRO A 236 12.90 18.31 21.45
CA PRO A 236 11.94 17.25 21.79
C PRO A 236 10.47 17.69 21.61
N ASP A 237 10.19 18.99 21.71
CA ASP A 237 8.86 19.59 21.53
C ASP A 237 8.72 20.32 20.18
N ALA A 238 9.56 19.97 19.20
CA ALA A 238 9.54 20.57 17.87
C ALA A 238 8.15 20.48 17.25
N LYS A 239 7.56 21.65 16.98
CA LYS A 239 6.26 21.72 16.31
C LYS A 239 6.41 21.38 14.84
N MET A 240 5.50 20.58 14.32
CA MET A 240 5.43 20.23 12.91
C MET A 240 4.22 20.93 12.27
N ARG A 241 4.35 21.26 10.98
CA ARG A 241 3.27 21.84 10.18
C ARG A 241 3.24 21.25 8.78
N LEU A 242 2.07 21.28 8.14
CA LEU A 242 1.99 21.06 6.70
C LEU A 242 2.71 22.17 5.95
N ARG A 243 3.37 21.80 4.84
CA ARG A 243 4.03 22.79 3.97
C ARG A 243 2.99 23.62 3.23
N LYS A 244 3.28 24.90 3.02
CA LYS A 244 2.36 25.84 2.36
C LYS A 244 1.86 25.35 0.98
N PRO A 245 2.71 24.76 0.11
CA PRO A 245 2.24 24.24 -1.18
C PRO A 245 1.15 23.16 -1.04
N VAL A 246 1.20 22.34 0.01
CA VAL A 246 0.18 21.32 0.29
C VAL A 246 -1.16 21.98 0.62
N LEU A 247 -1.15 22.97 1.51
CA LEU A 247 -2.36 23.72 1.90
C LEU A 247 -2.96 24.45 0.71
N ASN A 248 -2.14 25.18 -0.04
CA ASN A 248 -2.56 25.93 -1.23
C ASN A 248 -3.16 24.99 -2.28
N LYS A 249 -2.55 23.82 -2.50
CA LYS A 249 -3.06 22.87 -3.50
C LYS A 249 -4.40 22.26 -3.09
N ILE A 250 -4.60 21.95 -1.81
CA ILE A 250 -5.89 21.47 -1.31
C ILE A 250 -6.98 22.54 -1.51
N GLU A 251 -6.70 23.79 -1.18
CA GLU A 251 -7.63 24.91 -1.37
C GLU A 251 -7.98 25.12 -2.84
N GLU A 252 -6.96 25.15 -3.71
CA GLU A 252 -7.12 25.27 -5.17
C GLU A 252 -8.00 24.15 -5.74
N LEU A 253 -7.73 22.90 -5.37
CA LEU A 253 -8.52 21.74 -5.80
C LEU A 253 -9.96 21.81 -5.26
N SER A 254 -10.16 22.22 -4.00
CA SER A 254 -11.50 22.30 -3.40
C SER A 254 -12.35 23.40 -4.04
N ALA A 255 -11.73 24.51 -4.45
CA ALA A 255 -12.40 25.63 -5.10
C ALA A 255 -12.93 25.27 -6.50
N ARG A 256 -12.18 24.47 -7.28
CA ARG A 256 -12.52 24.15 -8.67
C ARG A 256 -13.21 22.80 -8.88
N SER A 257 -13.11 21.88 -7.93
CA SER A 257 -13.77 20.58 -8.01
C SER A 257 -15.27 20.67 -7.72
N GLY A 258 -16.04 19.74 -8.27
CA GLY A 258 -17.46 19.56 -7.99
C GLY A 258 -17.77 18.13 -7.58
N GLY A 259 -19.02 17.89 -7.16
CA GLY A 259 -19.55 16.55 -6.91
C GLY A 259 -18.71 15.71 -5.94
N SER A 260 -18.51 14.44 -6.29
CA SER A 260 -17.79 13.47 -5.44
C SER A 260 -16.30 13.82 -5.28
N LEU A 261 -15.67 14.43 -6.29
CA LEU A 261 -14.25 14.80 -6.20
C LEU A 261 -14.01 15.90 -5.16
N LYS A 262 -14.90 16.90 -5.09
CA LYS A 262 -14.80 17.96 -4.08
C LYS A 262 -14.86 17.40 -2.67
N GLU A 263 -15.75 16.46 -2.44
CA GLU A 263 -15.92 15.80 -1.15
C GLU A 263 -14.67 14.99 -0.77
N ILE A 264 -14.04 14.30 -1.73
CA ILE A 264 -12.76 13.62 -1.48
C ILE A 264 -11.65 14.62 -1.16
N VAL A 265 -11.56 15.74 -1.89
CA VAL A 265 -10.57 16.81 -1.61
C VAL A 265 -10.76 17.34 -0.18
N ASN A 266 -12.01 17.54 0.26
CA ASN A 266 -12.34 18.04 1.59
C ASN A 266 -12.00 17.06 2.72
N ILE A 267 -11.79 15.77 2.41
CA ILE A 267 -11.34 14.76 3.38
C ILE A 267 -9.81 14.79 3.57
N ILE A 268 -9.04 15.29 2.61
CA ILE A 268 -7.56 15.30 2.67
C ILE A 268 -7.03 15.97 3.94
N PRO A 269 -7.54 17.13 4.40
CA PRO A 269 -7.10 17.72 5.67
C PRO A 269 -7.28 16.81 6.88
N ASP A 270 -8.34 15.99 6.92
CA ASP A 270 -8.58 15.02 8.00
C ASP A 270 -7.56 13.86 7.98
N LEU A 271 -7.02 13.53 6.80
CA LEU A 271 -5.97 12.52 6.61
C LEU A 271 -4.57 13.07 6.89
N LEU A 272 -4.34 14.36 6.63
CA LEU A 272 -3.04 15.03 6.76
C LEU A 272 -2.89 15.81 8.07
N LYS A 273 -3.68 15.48 9.11
CA LYS A 273 -3.45 16.00 10.45
C LYS A 273 -2.11 15.54 11.01
N ILE A 274 -1.35 16.49 11.57
CA ILE A 274 -0.04 16.23 12.17
C ILE A 274 -0.16 15.28 13.37
N ALA A 275 -1.10 15.55 14.28
CA ALA A 275 -1.37 14.70 15.42
C ALA A 275 -2.05 13.39 14.98
N PRO A 276 -1.45 12.20 15.23
CA PRO A 276 -1.99 10.93 14.78
C PRO A 276 -3.35 10.57 15.41
N GLU A 277 -3.61 11.00 16.65
CA GLU A 277 -4.85 10.79 17.39
C GLU A 277 -6.04 11.58 16.84
N GLU A 278 -5.78 12.69 16.16
CA GLU A 278 -6.82 13.48 15.52
C GLU A 278 -7.13 13.01 14.09
N ARG A 279 -6.25 12.19 13.51
CA ARG A 279 -6.32 11.75 12.12
C ARG A 279 -7.48 10.78 11.94
N LEU A 280 -8.13 10.89 10.78
CA LEU A 280 -9.25 10.02 10.44
C LEU A 280 -8.82 8.54 10.51
N THR A 281 -9.68 7.65 11.01
CA THR A 281 -9.44 6.20 10.95
C THR A 281 -9.91 5.63 9.61
N ALA A 282 -9.40 4.46 9.20
CA ALA A 282 -9.85 3.81 7.97
C ALA A 282 -11.37 3.52 7.98
N THR A 283 -11.93 3.16 9.13
CA THR A 283 -13.39 2.96 9.29
C THR A 283 -14.17 4.25 9.08
N ALA A 284 -13.74 5.35 9.69
CA ALA A 284 -14.39 6.65 9.52
C ALA A 284 -14.24 7.19 8.09
N LEU A 285 -13.08 6.98 7.46
CA LEU A 285 -12.83 7.33 6.06
C LEU A 285 -13.81 6.60 5.12
N VAL A 286 -13.92 5.28 5.24
CA VAL A 286 -14.83 4.50 4.40
C VAL A 286 -16.29 4.90 4.63
N LYS A 287 -16.67 5.21 5.87
CA LYS A 287 -18.02 5.72 6.18
C LYS A 287 -18.30 7.04 5.44
N LYS A 288 -17.41 8.03 5.59
CA LYS A 288 -17.52 9.32 4.88
C LYS A 288 -17.64 9.08 3.37
N LEU A 289 -16.73 8.30 2.78
CA LEU A 289 -16.73 8.02 1.34
C LEU A 289 -17.98 7.28 0.83
N ARG A 290 -18.61 6.43 1.64
CA ARG A 290 -19.86 5.74 1.29
C ARG A 290 -21.06 6.68 1.27
N GLU A 291 -21.15 7.58 2.25
CA GLU A 291 -22.23 8.57 2.32
C GLU A 291 -22.25 9.47 1.06
N LEU A 292 -21.07 9.73 0.47
CA LEU A 292 -20.92 10.44 -0.80
C LEU A 292 -21.45 9.66 -2.01
N ASN A 293 -21.34 8.33 -1.98
CA ASN A 293 -21.74 7.44 -3.07
C ASN A 293 -23.20 6.99 -3.00
N THR A 294 -23.97 7.37 -1.99
CA THR A 294 -25.41 7.06 -1.92
C THR A 294 -26.24 7.74 -3.03
N GLY A 295 -25.65 8.64 -3.82
CA GLY A 295 -26.21 9.16 -5.08
C GLY A 295 -25.74 8.42 -6.35
N ALA A 296 -24.78 7.50 -6.26
CA ALA A 296 -24.22 6.73 -7.38
C ALA A 296 -24.02 5.27 -6.96
N ASP A 297 -24.95 4.41 -7.39
CA ASP A 297 -25.04 2.97 -7.08
C ASP A 297 -23.68 2.25 -7.07
N LEU A 298 -23.28 1.83 -5.86
CA LEU A 298 -22.19 0.88 -5.62
C LEU A 298 -22.75 -0.37 -4.95
N THR A 299 -23.39 -1.21 -5.75
CA THR A 299 -23.40 -2.65 -5.44
C THR A 299 -21.98 -3.17 -5.57
N PHE A 300 -21.29 -3.33 -4.45
CA PHE A 300 -20.12 -4.20 -4.39
C PHE A 300 -20.63 -5.63 -4.60
N PRO A 301 -20.21 -6.35 -5.65
CA PRO A 301 -20.54 -7.77 -5.73
C PRO A 301 -19.95 -8.45 -4.51
N SER A 302 -20.81 -9.01 -3.66
CA SER A 302 -20.40 -10.03 -2.68
C SER A 302 -19.58 -11.08 -3.42
N PRO A 303 -18.52 -11.64 -2.82
CA PRO A 303 -17.77 -12.70 -3.45
C PRO A 303 -18.75 -13.82 -3.80
N SER A 304 -18.96 -14.04 -5.09
CA SER A 304 -19.68 -15.22 -5.55
C SER A 304 -18.88 -16.40 -5.03
N THR A 305 -19.53 -17.21 -4.18
CA THR A 305 -19.03 -18.51 -3.76
C THR A 305 -19.01 -19.42 -4.99
N THR A 306 -18.03 -19.24 -5.86
CA THR A 306 -17.61 -20.31 -6.75
C THR A 306 -16.89 -21.28 -5.83
N ALA A 307 -17.57 -22.38 -5.51
CA ALA A 307 -17.00 -23.48 -4.77
C ALA A 307 -15.70 -23.92 -5.45
N LEU A 308 -14.57 -23.50 -4.89
CA LEU A 308 -13.30 -24.15 -5.10
C LEU A 308 -13.49 -25.55 -4.52
N LEU A 309 -13.59 -26.55 -5.41
CA LEU A 309 -13.35 -27.94 -5.07
C LEU A 309 -12.08 -27.99 -4.22
N ALA A 310 -12.23 -28.46 -2.98
CA ALA A 310 -11.10 -28.69 -2.11
C ALA A 310 -10.07 -29.56 -2.86
N PRO A 311 -8.80 -29.20 -2.90
CA PRO A 311 -7.78 -30.12 -3.40
C PRO A 311 -7.82 -31.37 -2.53
N ALA A 312 -7.93 -32.54 -3.18
CA ALA A 312 -7.84 -33.82 -2.49
C ALA A 312 -6.55 -33.87 -1.65
N PRO A 313 -6.58 -34.45 -0.44
CA PRO A 313 -5.38 -34.57 0.37
C PRO A 313 -4.35 -35.39 -0.41
N MET A 314 -3.25 -34.76 -0.83
CA MET A 314 -2.06 -35.47 -1.27
C MET A 314 -1.51 -36.21 -0.07
N THR A 315 -1.76 -37.52 -0.01
CA THR A 315 -1.01 -38.44 0.84
C THR A 315 0.45 -38.39 0.39
N LEU A 316 1.30 -37.79 1.23
CA LEU A 316 2.74 -37.91 1.11
C LEU A 316 3.11 -39.41 1.19
N PRO A 317 3.90 -39.96 0.24
CA PRO A 317 4.50 -41.26 0.44
C PRO A 317 5.41 -41.21 1.67
N ALA A 318 5.38 -42.28 2.47
CA ALA A 318 6.30 -42.45 3.60
C ALA A 318 7.76 -42.31 3.14
N PRO A 319 8.66 -41.76 3.97
CA PRO A 319 10.07 -41.69 3.64
C PRO A 319 10.61 -43.12 3.44
N ALA A 320 11.22 -43.37 2.29
CA ALA A 320 11.97 -44.58 2.04
C ALA A 320 13.14 -44.66 3.04
N GLU A 321 13.29 -45.82 3.68
CA GLU A 321 14.43 -46.13 4.54
C GLU A 321 15.73 -46.01 3.74
N GLU A 322 16.73 -45.35 4.34
CA GLU A 322 18.11 -45.34 3.85
C GLU A 322 18.66 -46.78 3.86
N SER A 323 18.65 -47.42 2.70
CA SER A 323 19.58 -48.50 2.38
C SER A 323 19.80 -48.54 0.87
N ASP A 324 21.06 -48.75 0.51
CA ASP A 324 21.60 -48.98 -0.83
C ASP A 324 22.01 -47.74 -1.65
N ILE A 325 23.04 -47.08 -1.13
CA ILE A 325 24.03 -46.37 -1.96
C ILE A 325 24.90 -47.43 -2.64
N GLU A 326 24.74 -47.65 -3.95
CA GLU A 326 25.81 -48.21 -4.78
C GLU A 326 26.59 -47.07 -5.48
N PRO A 327 27.93 -47.09 -5.48
CA PRO A 327 28.75 -46.07 -6.11
C PRO A 327 29.05 -46.43 -7.58
N ASN A 328 29.07 -45.40 -8.43
CA ASN A 328 29.54 -45.36 -9.82
C ASN A 328 28.59 -45.89 -10.91
N GLY A 329 28.06 -44.94 -11.68
CA GLY A 329 27.45 -45.20 -12.99
C GLY A 329 27.21 -43.91 -13.75
N PHE A 330 28.22 -43.46 -14.50
CA PHE A 330 28.03 -42.47 -15.57
C PHE A 330 27.01 -43.02 -16.58
N VAL A 331 25.96 -42.25 -16.90
CA VAL A 331 25.25 -42.40 -18.18
C VAL A 331 24.91 -41.02 -18.76
N VAL A 332 25.48 -40.83 -19.94
CA VAL A 332 25.28 -39.78 -20.93
C VAL A 332 23.83 -39.80 -21.43
N VAL A 333 23.23 -38.64 -21.68
CA VAL A 333 22.03 -38.55 -22.54
C VAL A 333 22.34 -37.65 -23.72
N GLU A 334 22.27 -38.28 -24.89
CA GLU A 334 22.44 -37.74 -26.23
C GLU A 334 21.31 -36.77 -26.62
N ASP A 335 21.68 -35.81 -27.46
CA ASP A 335 20.79 -35.04 -28.31
C ASP A 335 20.00 -35.94 -29.25
N TYR A 336 18.70 -35.65 -29.42
CA TYR A 336 17.99 -35.95 -30.65
C TYR A 336 17.11 -34.76 -31.06
N SER A 337 17.57 -34.10 -32.13
CA SER A 337 16.85 -33.57 -33.31
C SER A 337 15.71 -32.57 -33.12
#